data_AF-A0A673NCJ1-F1
#
_entry.id   AF-A0A673NCJ1-F1
#
_cell.length_a   1.000
_cell.length_b   1.000
_cell.length_c   1.000
_cell.angle_alpha   90.00
_cell.angle_beta   90.00
_cell.angle_gamma   90.00
#
_symmetry.space_group_name_H-M   'P 1'
#
loop_
_entity.id
_entity.type
_entity.pdbx_description
1 polymer ?
#
loop_
_entity_poly.entity_id
_entity_poly.type
_entity_poly.pdbx_seq_one_letter_code
_entity_poly.pdbx_strand_id
1 'polypeptide(L)'
;MHRVTNQLHAHQTKAKGDSRAGRTLGFVLEKLQKKEHSGFVMDVIELESFVNSPPGGFTVESRAGCRVVKWDQENSCVFIDEIQSSKGKVIFCNSPGRKVIVRTLREYTDVRRQLTSKTIYILVSACTKTKVEEKRNRDVPVLGYYVVAINGSHPMIRWEMERGLDMTISSVAGESYIVDVDVSAALQGWVGESFQILVDVEKVKPIWKDTHFTIKYRSDALFDIPYWFGCSKRQFKVSYHGR
;
A
#
# COMPACT_ATOMS: atom_id res chain seq x y z
N MET A 1 65.69 -19.92 -40.23
CA MET A 1 64.32 -19.38 -40.09
C MET A 1 64.00 -19.24 -38.62
N HIS A 2 63.44 -18.08 -38.25
CA HIS A 2 62.94 -17.62 -36.93
C HIS A 2 62.37 -18.73 -36.03
N ARG A 3 62.35 -18.70 -34.69
CA ARG A 3 62.35 -17.65 -33.63
C ARG A 3 62.54 -18.46 -32.30
N VAL A 4 63.52 -18.20 -31.42
CA VAL A 4 63.48 -17.30 -30.24
C VAL A 4 62.09 -17.32 -29.56
N THR A 5 61.88 -17.74 -28.29
CA THR A 5 62.44 -17.13 -27.07
C THR A 5 62.24 -17.98 -25.80
N ASN A 6 63.24 -17.89 -24.92
CA ASN A 6 63.30 -18.03 -23.45
C ASN A 6 61.97 -17.97 -22.67
N GLN A 7 61.74 -18.86 -21.68
CA GLN A 7 62.25 -18.83 -20.30
C GLN A 7 62.09 -17.47 -19.58
N LEU A 8 61.34 -17.43 -18.47
CA LEU A 8 61.86 -17.18 -17.11
C LEU A 8 60.73 -16.92 -16.10
N HIS A 9 61.02 -17.34 -14.87
CA HIS A 9 60.26 -17.23 -13.63
C HIS A 9 59.88 -15.79 -13.25
N ALA A 10 58.81 -15.65 -12.46
CA ALA A 10 58.81 -14.73 -11.32
C ALA A 10 57.65 -15.02 -10.34
N HIS A 11 58.02 -15.22 -9.07
CA HIS A 11 57.21 -14.92 -7.89
C HIS A 11 56.70 -13.47 -7.93
N GLN A 12 55.47 -13.18 -7.46
CA GLN A 12 55.19 -12.12 -6.49
C GLN A 12 53.72 -12.03 -6.04
N THR A 13 53.59 -12.04 -4.71
CA THR A 13 52.69 -11.31 -3.77
C THR A 13 51.52 -10.42 -4.21
N LYS A 14 50.54 -10.41 -3.27
CA LYS A 14 49.59 -9.34 -2.86
C LYS A 14 48.33 -9.14 -3.70
N ALA A 15 47.16 -9.35 -3.06
CA ALA A 15 46.23 -8.26 -2.74
C ALA A 15 45.09 -8.74 -1.83
N LYS A 16 44.79 -7.90 -0.84
CA LYS A 16 43.66 -7.91 0.08
C LYS A 16 42.42 -7.46 -0.70
N GLY A 17 41.27 -8.11 -0.52
CA GLY A 17 40.01 -7.72 -1.16
C GLY A 17 38.81 -8.27 -0.41
N ASP A 18 38.20 -7.42 0.39
CA ASP A 18 36.97 -7.63 1.15
C ASP A 18 35.76 -7.74 0.20
N SER A 19 34.86 -8.69 0.44
CA SER A 19 33.50 -8.66 -0.13
C SER A 19 32.51 -9.36 0.81
N ARG A 20 32.30 -8.75 1.97
CA ARG A 20 31.00 -8.80 2.68
C ARG A 20 29.92 -8.11 1.83
N ALA A 21 29.30 -8.82 0.89
CA ALA A 21 28.02 -8.44 0.33
C ALA A 21 27.36 -9.66 -0.32
N GLY A 22 26.20 -10.09 0.20
CA GLY A 22 25.38 -11.07 -0.52
C GLY A 22 24.62 -12.10 0.31
N ARG A 23 24.53 -12.00 1.65
CA ARG A 23 23.84 -13.04 2.46
C ARG A 23 22.55 -12.62 3.15
N THR A 24 22.13 -11.36 3.09
CA THR A 24 20.95 -10.90 3.85
C THR A 24 19.66 -10.81 3.03
N LEU A 25 19.74 -10.73 1.70
CA LEU A 25 18.56 -10.63 0.83
C LEU A 25 17.91 -11.99 0.49
N GLY A 26 18.66 -13.09 0.60
CA GLY A 26 18.13 -14.43 0.32
C GLY A 26 17.12 -14.93 1.37
N PHE A 27 17.34 -14.60 2.65
CA PHE A 27 16.52 -15.15 3.73
C PHE A 27 15.10 -14.60 3.82
N VAL A 28 14.85 -13.39 3.30
CA VAL A 28 13.51 -12.78 3.30
C VAL A 28 12.71 -13.25 2.09
N LEU A 29 13.35 -13.42 0.92
CA LEU A 29 12.68 -13.85 -0.30
C LEU A 29 12.30 -15.34 -0.28
N GLU A 30 13.11 -16.19 0.35
CA GLU A 30 12.84 -17.64 0.35
C GLU A 30 11.69 -18.04 1.29
N LYS A 31 11.36 -17.21 2.29
CA LYS A 31 10.15 -17.37 3.11
C LYS A 31 8.86 -16.97 2.39
N LEU A 32 8.94 -16.36 1.20
CA LEU A 32 7.78 -15.87 0.45
C LEU A 32 7.18 -16.87 -0.56
N GLN A 33 7.80 -18.04 -0.80
CA GLN A 33 7.30 -18.99 -1.80
C GLN A 33 6.62 -20.25 -1.26
N LYS A 34 6.36 -20.34 0.05
CA LYS A 34 5.55 -21.44 0.61
C LYS A 34 4.78 -21.02 1.86
N LYS A 35 3.81 -20.13 1.69
CA LYS A 35 2.68 -20.01 2.63
C LYS A 35 1.39 -20.09 1.84
N GLU A 36 0.92 -21.32 1.73
CA GLU A 36 -0.46 -21.66 1.46
C GLU A 36 -1.37 -20.84 2.39
N HIS A 37 -2.44 -20.28 1.83
CA HIS A 37 -3.36 -19.33 2.45
C HIS A 37 -3.89 -19.81 3.82
N SER A 38 -3.38 -19.28 4.93
CA SER A 38 -4.17 -19.14 6.18
C SER A 38 -3.48 -18.20 7.17
N GLY A 39 -4.10 -17.04 7.45
CA GLY A 39 -3.80 -16.22 8.62
C GLY A 39 -3.07 -14.88 8.42
N PHE A 40 -2.75 -14.44 7.19
CA PHE A 40 -2.22 -13.08 7.02
C PHE A 40 -3.34 -12.06 7.25
N VAL A 41 -3.03 -10.99 7.98
CA VAL A 41 -3.99 -9.92 8.30
C VAL A 41 -3.69 -8.66 7.52
N MET A 42 -2.44 -8.26 7.51
CA MET A 42 -1.93 -7.12 6.77
C MET A 42 -0.48 -7.39 6.36
N ASP A 43 -0.05 -6.75 5.27
CA ASP A 43 1.33 -6.72 4.81
C ASP A 43 1.65 -5.34 4.23
N VAL A 44 2.93 -4.95 4.26
CA VAL A 44 3.42 -3.65 3.79
C VAL A 44 4.60 -3.86 2.86
N ILE A 45 4.42 -3.50 1.59
CA ILE A 45 5.41 -3.72 0.53
C ILE A 45 5.84 -2.35 0.00
N GLU A 46 7.13 -2.08 -0.09
CA GLU A 46 7.62 -0.88 -0.76
C GLU A 46 7.15 -0.84 -2.22
N LEU A 47 6.70 0.31 -2.73
CA LEU A 47 6.17 0.45 -4.09
C LEU A 47 7.14 -0.08 -5.16
N GLU A 48 8.43 0.21 -5.03
CA GLU A 48 9.43 -0.25 -5.98
C GLU A 48 9.60 -1.77 -5.93
N SER A 49 9.61 -2.36 -4.72
CA SER A 49 9.65 -3.80 -4.54
C SER A 49 8.40 -4.48 -5.12
N PHE A 50 7.22 -3.88 -4.91
CA PHE A 50 5.94 -4.34 -5.45
C PHE A 50 5.94 -4.34 -6.99
N VAL A 51 6.48 -3.30 -7.62
CA VAL A 51 6.47 -3.19 -9.08
C VAL A 51 7.52 -4.12 -9.72
N ASN A 52 8.66 -4.34 -9.07
CA ASN A 52 9.72 -5.22 -9.58
C ASN A 52 9.45 -6.71 -9.32
N SER A 53 8.78 -7.04 -8.22
CA SER A 53 8.41 -8.39 -7.84
C SER A 53 6.95 -8.39 -7.34
N PRO A 54 5.97 -8.34 -8.27
CA PRO A 54 4.58 -8.24 -7.90
C PRO A 54 4.09 -9.51 -7.17
N PRO A 55 3.21 -9.36 -6.16
CA PRO A 55 2.60 -10.51 -5.50
C PRO A 55 1.68 -11.27 -6.46
N GLY A 56 1.29 -12.49 -6.06
CA GLY A 56 0.36 -13.31 -6.84
C GLY A 56 -0.91 -12.55 -7.22
N GLY A 57 -1.36 -12.70 -8.46
CA GLY A 57 -2.51 -11.97 -9.00
C GLY A 57 -2.19 -10.57 -9.53
N PHE A 58 -0.92 -10.15 -9.57
CA PHE A 58 -0.50 -8.88 -10.18
C PHE A 58 0.49 -9.12 -11.32
N THR A 59 0.37 -8.33 -12.39
CA THR A 59 1.31 -8.31 -13.51
C THR A 59 1.70 -6.87 -13.84
N VAL A 60 2.96 -6.67 -14.21
CA VAL A 60 3.51 -5.34 -14.49
C VAL A 60 4.06 -5.32 -15.90
N GLU A 61 3.63 -4.34 -16.69
CA GLU A 61 4.11 -4.09 -18.04
C GLU A 61 4.80 -2.72 -18.09
N SER A 62 6.01 -2.67 -18.65
CA SER A 62 6.68 -1.40 -18.93
C SER A 62 6.29 -0.90 -20.31
N ARG A 63 5.72 0.30 -20.41
CA ARG A 63 5.28 0.94 -21.65
C ARG A 63 5.66 2.42 -21.64
N ALA A 64 6.53 2.83 -22.57
CA ALA A 64 6.88 4.25 -22.80
C ALA A 64 7.22 5.06 -21.52
N GLY A 65 8.04 4.50 -20.63
CA GLY A 65 8.42 5.14 -19.37
C GLY A 65 7.36 5.10 -18.26
N CYS A 66 6.22 4.44 -18.51
CA CYS A 66 5.20 4.13 -17.53
C CYS A 66 5.26 2.64 -17.16
N ARG A 67 5.03 2.33 -15.89
CA ARG A 67 4.89 0.97 -15.37
C ARG A 67 3.42 0.74 -15.08
N VAL A 68 2.80 -0.11 -15.88
CA VAL A 68 1.37 -0.38 -15.86
C VAL A 68 1.13 -1.66 -15.07
N VAL A 69 0.43 -1.55 -13.94
CA VAL A 69 0.08 -2.64 -13.05
C VAL A 69 -1.33 -3.11 -13.39
N LYS A 70 -1.44 -4.38 -13.75
CA LYS A 70 -2.70 -5.11 -13.90
C LYS A 70 -2.85 -6.08 -12.73
N TRP A 71 -4.09 -6.39 -12.36
CA TRP A 71 -4.39 -7.35 -11.31
C TRP A 71 -5.60 -8.18 -11.62
N ASP A 72 -5.69 -9.32 -10.93
CA ASP A 72 -6.85 -10.17 -10.88
C ASP A 72 -7.96 -9.52 -10.03
N GLN A 73 -9.08 -9.23 -10.68
CA GLN A 73 -10.26 -8.65 -10.03
C GLN A 73 -11.04 -9.66 -9.19
N GLU A 74 -10.77 -10.96 -9.28
CA GLU A 74 -11.47 -11.98 -8.50
C GLU A 74 -11.07 -11.90 -7.02
N ASN A 75 -9.78 -11.82 -6.73
CA ASN A 75 -9.24 -11.92 -5.36
C ASN A 75 -8.73 -10.60 -4.77
N SER A 76 -8.53 -9.57 -5.59
CA SER A 76 -7.91 -8.31 -5.18
C SER A 76 -8.81 -7.10 -5.45
N CYS A 77 -8.78 -6.15 -4.52
CA CYS A 77 -9.42 -4.84 -4.64
C CYS A 77 -8.36 -3.76 -4.47
N VAL A 78 -8.16 -2.89 -5.46
CA VAL A 78 -7.07 -1.91 -5.48
C VAL A 78 -7.63 -0.50 -5.43
N PHE A 79 -7.33 0.26 -4.40
CA PHE A 79 -7.70 1.67 -4.23
C PHE A 79 -6.45 2.55 -4.27
N ILE A 80 -5.75 2.51 -5.40
CA ILE A 80 -4.49 3.20 -5.60
C ILE A 80 -4.62 4.15 -6.78
N ASP A 81 -4.36 5.44 -6.54
CA ASP A 81 -4.30 6.45 -7.60
C ASP A 81 -3.03 6.27 -8.44
N GLU A 82 -3.03 6.83 -9.64
CA GLU A 82 -1.80 6.93 -10.44
C GLU A 82 -0.74 7.73 -9.67
N ILE A 83 0.50 7.25 -9.71
CA ILE A 83 1.58 7.87 -8.95
C ILE A 83 2.82 8.13 -9.79
N GLN A 84 3.44 9.29 -9.57
CA GLN A 84 4.76 9.59 -10.08
C GLN A 84 5.83 9.16 -9.07
N SER A 85 6.65 8.19 -9.45
CA SER A 85 7.83 7.76 -8.69
C SER A 85 9.11 8.32 -9.28
N SER A 86 10.23 8.20 -8.55
CA SER A 86 11.57 8.54 -9.06
C SER A 86 11.98 7.73 -10.31
N LYS A 87 11.40 6.53 -10.51
CA LYS A 87 11.66 5.67 -11.67
C LYS A 87 10.58 5.74 -12.76
N GLY A 88 9.72 6.77 -12.71
CA GLY A 88 8.67 7.00 -13.70
C GLY A 88 7.26 6.83 -13.16
N LYS A 89 6.28 6.94 -14.06
CA LYS A 89 4.86 6.89 -13.70
C LYS A 89 4.42 5.45 -13.45
N VAL A 90 3.67 5.20 -12.38
CA VAL A 90 3.04 3.90 -12.08
C VAL A 90 1.52 4.05 -12.18
N ILE A 91 0.89 3.19 -12.98
CA ILE A 91 -0.54 3.25 -13.29
C ILE A 91 -1.18 1.93 -12.90
N PHE A 92 -2.19 1.96 -12.04
CA PHE A 92 -2.99 0.80 -11.67
C PHE A 92 -4.25 0.74 -12.57
N CYS A 93 -4.25 -0.15 -13.57
CA CYS A 93 -5.33 -0.30 -14.56
C CYS A 93 -6.70 -0.67 -13.98
N ASN A 94 -7.72 0.16 -14.19
CA ASN A 94 -9.09 -0.03 -13.65
C ASN A 94 -9.19 0.19 -12.14
N SER A 95 -8.25 0.94 -11.56
CA SER A 95 -8.34 1.33 -10.16
C SER A 95 -9.36 2.46 -10.06
N PRO A 96 -10.36 2.38 -9.17
CA PRO A 96 -11.22 3.52 -8.86
C PRO A 96 -10.47 4.64 -8.13
N GLY A 97 -9.20 4.43 -7.78
CA GLY A 97 -8.42 5.34 -6.97
C GLY A 97 -8.83 5.29 -5.51
N ARG A 98 -8.42 6.29 -4.73
CA ARG A 98 -8.78 6.38 -3.30
C ARG A 98 -10.23 6.80 -3.06
N LYS A 99 -10.97 7.20 -4.08
CA LYS A 99 -12.33 7.72 -3.95
C LYS A 99 -13.29 6.94 -4.84
N VAL A 100 -13.97 5.98 -4.24
CA VAL A 100 -15.00 5.17 -4.88
C VAL A 100 -16.32 5.94 -4.85
N ILE A 101 -16.98 6.05 -6.00
CA ILE A 101 -18.32 6.65 -6.08
C ILE A 101 -19.29 5.53 -6.44
N VAL A 102 -20.32 5.37 -5.61
CA VAL A 102 -21.42 4.42 -5.82
C VAL A 102 -22.73 5.20 -5.92
N ARG A 103 -23.60 4.78 -6.84
CA ARG A 103 -24.88 5.43 -7.13
C ARG A 103 -26.08 4.54 -6.82
N THR A 104 -25.87 3.23 -6.75
CA THR A 104 -26.94 2.27 -6.48
C THR A 104 -26.66 1.46 -5.23
N LEU A 105 -27.72 0.97 -4.57
CA LEU A 105 -27.60 0.03 -3.45
C LEU A 105 -26.89 -1.25 -3.85
N ARG A 106 -27.03 -1.68 -5.11
CA ARG A 106 -26.31 -2.83 -5.66
C ARG A 106 -24.80 -2.59 -5.72
N GLU A 107 -24.38 -1.46 -6.27
CA GLU A 107 -22.95 -1.07 -6.29
C GLU A 107 -22.38 -0.96 -4.88
N TYR A 108 -23.14 -0.39 -3.94
CA TYR A 108 -22.74 -0.33 -2.54
C TYR A 108 -22.57 -1.74 -1.93
N THR A 109 -23.53 -2.63 -2.16
CA THR A 109 -23.48 -4.02 -1.70
C THR A 109 -22.30 -4.77 -2.32
N ASP A 110 -22.00 -4.53 -3.59
CA ASP A 110 -20.86 -5.11 -4.28
C ASP A 110 -19.53 -4.59 -3.73
N VAL A 111 -19.42 -3.28 -3.43
CA VAL A 111 -18.25 -2.70 -2.76
C VAL A 111 -18.08 -3.29 -1.36
N ARG A 112 -19.15 -3.33 -0.56
CA ARG A 112 -19.15 -3.95 0.76
C ARG A 112 -18.67 -5.40 0.69
N ARG A 113 -19.22 -6.20 -0.22
CA ARG A 113 -18.79 -7.59 -0.43
C ARG A 113 -17.29 -7.65 -0.73
N GLN A 114 -16.79 -6.86 -1.68
CA GLN A 114 -15.37 -6.84 -2.05
C GLN A 114 -14.46 -6.49 -0.86
N LEU A 115 -14.82 -5.48 -0.06
CA LEU A 115 -14.05 -5.07 1.11
C LEU A 115 -13.98 -6.15 2.21
N THR A 116 -14.97 -7.05 2.25
CA THR A 116 -15.08 -8.11 3.26
C THR A 116 -14.65 -9.50 2.77
N SER A 117 -14.36 -9.65 1.47
CA SER A 117 -14.03 -10.94 0.87
C SER A 117 -12.71 -10.98 0.10
N LYS A 118 -12.13 -9.82 -0.23
CA LYS A 118 -10.91 -9.70 -1.05
C LYS A 118 -9.77 -9.09 -0.26
N THR A 119 -8.56 -9.20 -0.82
CA THR A 119 -7.42 -8.44 -0.32
C THR A 119 -7.50 -7.01 -0.83
N ILE A 120 -7.47 -6.05 0.08
CA ILE A 120 -7.55 -4.62 -0.21
C ILE A 120 -6.13 -4.05 -0.30
N TYR A 121 -5.83 -3.36 -1.39
CA TYR A 121 -4.54 -2.72 -1.61
C TYR A 121 -4.74 -1.20 -1.62
N ILE A 122 -4.02 -0.51 -0.75
CA ILE A 122 -3.96 0.96 -0.71
C ILE A 122 -2.52 1.43 -0.77
N LEU A 123 -2.31 2.67 -1.22
CA LEU A 123 -1.00 3.28 -1.29
C LEU A 123 -0.85 4.34 -0.19
N VAL A 124 0.12 4.12 0.69
CA VAL A 124 0.46 5.02 1.78
C VAL A 124 1.83 5.66 1.55
N SER A 125 2.01 6.86 2.08
CA SER A 125 3.28 7.58 2.04
C SER A 125 3.92 7.57 3.43
N ALA A 126 5.21 7.27 3.49
CA ALA A 126 6.00 7.38 4.71
C ALA A 126 6.67 8.76 4.73
N CYS A 127 6.48 9.52 5.81
CA CYS A 127 7.03 10.87 5.98
C CYS A 127 7.88 10.98 7.26
N THR A 128 8.86 11.89 7.28
CA THR A 128 9.60 12.21 8.52
C THR A 128 8.95 13.35 9.30
N LYS A 129 9.03 13.34 10.62
CA LYS A 129 8.71 14.53 11.44
C LYS A 129 9.97 15.40 11.56
N THR A 130 9.93 16.65 11.07
CA THR A 130 10.80 17.68 11.65
C THR A 130 9.99 18.43 12.73
N LYS A 131 10.61 18.76 13.88
CA LYS A 131 9.95 19.44 15.02
C LYS A 131 9.32 20.81 14.65
N VAL A 132 9.62 21.34 13.47
CA VAL A 132 9.20 22.67 12.98
C VAL A 132 7.90 22.60 12.17
N GLU A 133 7.54 21.44 11.62
CA GLU A 133 6.45 21.31 10.64
C GLU A 133 5.07 21.05 11.25
N GLU A 134 4.97 20.61 12.51
CA GLU A 134 3.70 20.42 13.23
C GLU A 134 2.86 21.72 13.33
N LYS A 135 3.50 22.90 13.23
CA LYS A 135 2.82 24.20 13.34
C LYS A 135 2.45 24.85 12.00
N ARG A 136 2.86 24.29 10.85
CA ARG A 136 2.77 25.04 9.57
C ARG A 136 2.11 24.35 8.38
N ASN A 137 1.63 23.10 8.47
CA ASN A 137 0.99 22.41 7.32
C ASN A 137 1.83 22.52 6.03
N ARG A 138 3.17 22.55 6.15
CA ARG A 138 4.07 22.54 4.99
C ARG A 138 4.26 21.12 4.49
N ASP A 139 4.58 21.00 3.21
CA ASP A 139 4.87 19.74 2.53
C ASP A 139 6.00 18.99 3.26
N VAL A 140 5.59 18.03 4.08
CA VAL A 140 6.50 17.12 4.80
C VAL A 140 7.16 16.23 3.75
N PRO A 141 8.50 16.10 3.72
CA PRO A 141 9.19 15.28 2.74
C PRO A 141 8.72 13.83 2.84
N VAL A 142 8.30 13.27 1.69
CA VAL A 142 7.93 11.87 1.53
C VAL A 142 9.22 11.05 1.39
N LEU A 143 9.46 10.13 2.32
CA LEU A 143 10.58 9.20 2.30
C LEU A 143 10.40 8.09 1.26
N GLY A 144 9.16 7.67 1.04
CA GLY A 144 8.84 6.59 0.13
C GLY A 144 7.37 6.24 0.13
N TYR A 145 6.98 5.48 -0.89
CA TYR A 145 5.63 4.98 -1.07
C TYR A 145 5.58 3.49 -0.78
N TYR A 146 4.53 3.07 -0.09
CA TYR A 146 4.32 1.69 0.33
C TYR A 146 2.91 1.26 -0.04
N VAL A 147 2.78 0.05 -0.57
CA VAL A 147 1.52 -0.62 -0.83
C VAL A 147 1.17 -1.43 0.41
N VAL A 148 0.05 -1.11 1.05
CA VAL A 148 -0.49 -1.86 2.18
C VAL A 148 -1.53 -2.83 1.64
N ALA A 149 -1.28 -4.13 1.86
CA ALA A 149 -2.22 -5.20 1.56
C ALA A 149 -2.97 -5.58 2.84
N ILE A 150 -4.30 -5.56 2.82
CA ILE A 150 -5.16 -5.82 3.97
C ILE A 150 -6.06 -6.99 3.61
N ASN A 151 -6.04 -8.05 4.41
CA ASN A 151 -6.89 -9.21 4.17
C ASN A 151 -8.33 -8.93 4.62
N GLY A 152 -9.19 -8.47 3.71
CA GLY A 152 -10.61 -8.23 3.98
C GLY A 152 -11.38 -9.51 4.37
N SER A 153 -10.91 -10.68 3.92
CA SER A 153 -11.52 -11.98 4.27
C SER A 153 -11.15 -12.48 5.68
N HIS A 154 -10.15 -11.87 6.32
CA HIS A 154 -9.73 -12.26 7.66
C HIS A 154 -10.84 -11.92 8.68
N PRO A 155 -11.29 -12.86 9.55
CA PRO A 155 -12.46 -12.68 10.40
C PRO A 155 -12.48 -11.37 11.20
N MET A 156 -11.34 -10.98 11.77
CA MET A 156 -11.23 -9.74 12.55
C MET A 156 -11.35 -8.48 11.68
N ILE A 157 -10.68 -8.43 10.52
CA ILE A 157 -10.75 -7.28 9.61
C ILE A 157 -12.15 -7.19 9.02
N ARG A 158 -12.69 -8.34 8.58
CA ARG A 158 -14.05 -8.47 8.10
C ARG A 158 -15.05 -7.89 9.08
N TRP A 159 -14.97 -8.29 10.36
CA TRP A 159 -15.87 -7.80 11.39
C TRP A 159 -15.74 -6.30 11.64
N GLU A 160 -14.52 -5.77 11.74
CA GLU A 160 -14.27 -4.31 11.86
C GLU A 160 -14.84 -3.54 10.67
N MET A 161 -14.67 -4.07 9.46
CA MET A 161 -15.15 -3.48 8.22
C MET A 161 -16.68 -3.50 8.13
N GLU A 162 -17.31 -4.66 8.41
CA GLU A 162 -18.77 -4.81 8.42
C GLU A 162 -19.40 -3.87 9.46
N ARG A 163 -18.88 -3.87 10.69
CA ARG A 163 -19.34 -2.99 11.76
C ARG A 163 -19.19 -1.50 11.40
N GLY A 164 -18.03 -1.12 10.86
CA GLY A 164 -17.76 0.26 10.46
C GLY A 164 -18.68 0.73 9.33
N LEU A 165 -18.90 -0.12 8.33
CA LEU A 165 -19.84 0.17 7.25
C LEU A 165 -21.27 0.26 7.76
N ASP A 166 -21.73 -0.68 8.60
CA ASP A 166 -23.09 -0.67 9.16
C ASP A 166 -23.39 0.57 10.01
N MET A 167 -22.40 1.04 10.78
CA MET A 167 -22.55 2.26 11.59
C MET A 167 -22.54 3.55 10.76
N THR A 168 -22.03 3.51 9.52
CA THR A 168 -21.83 4.71 8.69
C THR A 168 -22.84 4.85 7.56
N ILE A 169 -23.67 3.82 7.31
CA ILE A 169 -24.82 3.91 6.42
C ILE A 169 -25.88 4.83 7.04
N SER A 170 -26.43 5.76 6.26
CA SER A 170 -27.63 6.49 6.68
C SER A 170 -28.82 5.54 6.73
N SER A 171 -29.58 5.56 7.83
CA SER A 171 -30.82 4.80 7.99
C SER A 171 -31.93 5.26 7.03
N VAL A 172 -31.75 6.39 6.34
CA VAL A 172 -32.74 6.97 5.43
C VAL A 172 -32.38 6.62 3.99
N ALA A 173 -33.27 5.86 3.34
CA ALA A 173 -33.17 5.60 1.91
C ALA A 173 -33.30 6.92 1.12
N GLY A 174 -32.32 7.21 0.26
CA GLY A 174 -32.34 8.40 -0.60
C GLY A 174 -31.37 9.51 -0.23
N GLU A 175 -30.57 9.36 0.83
CA GLU A 175 -29.54 10.36 1.20
C GLU A 175 -28.17 10.02 0.62
N SER A 176 -27.42 11.02 0.15
CA SER A 176 -26.00 10.85 -0.16
C SER A 176 -25.17 10.95 1.11
N TYR A 177 -24.15 10.10 1.21
CA TYR A 177 -23.22 10.10 2.33
C TYR A 177 -21.81 9.78 1.88
N ILE A 178 -20.84 10.20 2.69
CA ILE A 178 -19.41 9.98 2.46
C ILE A 178 -18.89 9.18 3.64
N VAL A 179 -18.29 8.03 3.36
CA VAL A 179 -17.64 7.18 4.35
C VAL A 179 -16.14 7.20 4.11
N ASP A 180 -15.38 7.72 5.07
CA ASP A 180 -13.93 7.65 5.07
C ASP A 180 -13.49 6.45 5.91
N VAL A 181 -12.82 5.50 5.26
CA VAL A 181 -12.24 4.30 5.90
C VAL A 181 -10.79 4.58 6.19
N ASP A 182 -10.44 4.73 7.47
CA ASP A 182 -9.08 5.02 7.91
C ASP A 182 -8.41 3.75 8.47
N VAL A 183 -7.29 3.36 7.88
CA VAL A 183 -6.50 2.19 8.31
C VAL A 183 -5.24 2.58 9.09
N SER A 184 -5.09 3.85 9.48
CA SER A 184 -3.93 4.33 10.24
C SER A 184 -3.69 3.52 11.51
N ALA A 185 -4.75 3.22 12.26
CA ALA A 185 -4.68 2.45 13.50
C ALA A 185 -4.21 1.02 13.24
N ALA A 186 -4.78 0.34 12.24
CA ALA A 186 -4.35 -1.01 11.87
C ALA A 186 -2.90 -1.04 11.36
N LEU A 187 -2.50 -0.06 10.56
CA LEU A 187 -1.13 0.06 10.07
C LEU A 187 -0.15 0.30 11.23
N GLN A 188 -0.46 1.21 12.15
CA GLN A 188 0.37 1.45 13.33
C GLN A 188 0.50 0.20 14.22
N GLY A 189 -0.60 -0.51 14.44
CA GLY A 189 -0.60 -1.76 15.22
C GLY A 189 0.22 -2.86 14.56
N TRP A 190 0.18 -2.98 13.23
CA TRP A 190 0.93 -4.00 12.48
C TRP A 190 2.43 -3.71 12.41
N VAL A 191 2.77 -2.47 12.04
CA VAL A 191 4.14 -1.98 11.85
C VAL A 191 4.93 -2.06 13.17
N GLY A 192 4.23 -1.90 14.30
CA GLY A 192 4.80 -1.91 15.64
C GLY A 192 5.82 -0.79 15.84
N GLU A 193 6.54 -0.83 16.97
CA GLU A 193 7.62 0.14 17.25
C GLU A 193 8.91 -0.14 16.46
N SER A 194 9.01 -1.32 15.85
CA SER A 194 10.23 -1.85 15.22
C SER A 194 10.49 -1.34 13.81
N PHE A 195 9.48 -0.79 13.12
CA PHE A 195 9.68 -0.32 11.75
C PHE A 195 10.36 1.04 11.74
N GLN A 196 11.58 1.03 11.21
CA GLN A 196 12.43 2.21 11.12
C GLN A 196 12.96 2.29 9.70
N ILE A 197 12.84 3.46 9.09
CA ILE A 197 13.43 3.73 7.78
C ILE A 197 14.81 4.33 8.05
N LEU A 198 15.83 3.83 7.34
CA LEU A 198 17.15 4.40 7.35
C LEU A 198 17.17 5.61 6.41
N VAL A 199 17.39 6.79 6.96
CA VAL A 199 17.53 8.06 6.24
C VAL A 199 18.88 8.64 6.64
N ASP A 200 19.80 8.79 5.69
CA ASP A 200 21.13 9.36 5.92
C ASP A 200 21.87 8.78 7.15
N VAL A 201 21.80 7.45 7.31
CA VAL A 201 22.42 6.67 8.41
C VAL A 201 21.67 6.71 9.75
N GLU A 202 20.64 7.56 9.89
CA GLU A 202 19.77 7.58 11.07
C GLU A 202 18.51 6.73 10.88
N LYS A 203 18.10 6.04 11.94
CA LYS A 203 16.85 5.27 11.97
C LYS A 203 15.72 6.17 12.43
N VAL A 204 14.79 6.48 11.51
CA VAL A 204 13.66 7.35 11.79
C VAL A 204 12.36 6.54 11.81
N LYS A 205 11.50 6.81 12.80
CA LYS A 205 10.13 6.29 12.82
C LYS A 205 9.27 7.10 11.85
N PRO A 206 8.76 6.50 10.76
CA PRO A 206 7.97 7.23 9.79
C PRO A 206 6.58 7.55 10.33
N ILE A 207 6.01 8.61 9.79
CA ILE A 207 4.60 8.94 9.92
C ILE A 207 3.92 8.54 8.63
N TRP A 208 2.91 7.70 8.77
CA TRP A 208 2.09 7.27 7.66
C TRP A 208 1.08 8.35 7.31
N LYS A 209 1.11 8.80 6.06
CA LYS A 209 0.08 9.62 5.45
C LYS A 209 -0.69 8.80 4.43
N ASP A 210 -1.82 9.35 3.98
CA ASP A 210 -2.66 8.71 2.96
C ASP A 210 -3.25 7.35 3.36
N THR A 211 -3.47 7.15 4.67
CA THR A 211 -3.97 5.89 5.24
C THR A 211 -5.48 5.72 5.11
N HIS A 212 -6.15 6.49 4.26
CA HIS A 212 -7.60 6.43 4.13
C HIS A 212 -8.02 6.36 2.67
N PHE A 213 -9.17 5.73 2.45
CA PHE A 213 -9.90 5.78 1.20
C PHE A 213 -11.37 6.10 1.49
N THR A 214 -12.03 6.69 0.50
CA THR A 214 -13.37 7.26 0.64
C THR A 214 -14.36 6.50 -0.24
N ILE A 215 -15.51 6.16 0.32
CA ILE A 215 -16.68 5.65 -0.40
C ILE A 215 -17.74 6.75 -0.38
N LYS A 216 -18.15 7.23 -1.55
CA LYS A 216 -19.21 8.22 -1.70
C LYS A 216 -20.44 7.57 -2.27
N TYR A 217 -21.47 7.44 -1.45
CA TYR A 217 -22.80 7.10 -1.90
C TYR A 217 -23.50 8.36 -2.38
N ARG A 218 -23.90 8.40 -3.64
CA ARG A 218 -24.72 9.47 -4.20
C ARG A 218 -26.10 8.92 -4.52
N SER A 219 -27.11 9.51 -3.89
CA SER A 219 -28.50 9.25 -4.23
C SER A 219 -28.94 10.22 -5.34
N ASP A 220 -29.86 9.77 -6.19
CA ASP A 220 -30.51 10.62 -7.21
C ASP A 220 -31.62 11.51 -6.63
N ALA A 221 -31.59 11.78 -5.32
CA ALA A 221 -32.56 12.65 -4.68
C ALA A 221 -32.36 14.11 -5.12
N LEU A 222 -33.44 14.73 -5.59
CA LEU A 222 -33.48 16.14 -6.01
C LEU A 222 -33.20 17.12 -4.86
N PHE A 223 -33.39 16.68 -3.61
CA PHE A 223 -33.13 17.45 -2.40
C PHE A 223 -32.29 16.63 -1.43
N ASP A 224 -31.00 16.95 -1.36
CA ASP A 224 -30.05 16.30 -0.45
C ASP A 224 -29.47 17.31 0.53
N ILE A 225 -30.39 17.90 1.30
CA ILE A 225 -30.12 18.97 2.24
C ILE A 225 -29.06 18.56 3.29
N PRO A 226 -29.11 17.36 3.91
CA PRO A 226 -28.09 16.92 4.86
C PRO A 226 -26.69 16.77 4.23
N TYR A 227 -26.61 16.31 2.98
CA TYR A 227 -25.35 16.22 2.24
C TYR A 227 -24.80 17.61 1.88
N TRP A 228 -25.66 18.56 1.48
CA TRP A 228 -25.25 19.94 1.21
C TRP A 228 -24.70 20.66 2.44
N PHE A 229 -25.26 20.40 3.62
CA PHE A 229 -24.75 20.95 4.88
C PHE A 229 -23.59 20.14 5.49
N GLY A 230 -23.13 19.07 4.83
CA GLY A 230 -21.97 18.30 5.25
C GLY A 230 -22.19 17.36 6.44
N CYS A 231 -23.45 17.19 6.87
CA CYS A 231 -23.84 16.33 8.00
C CYS A 231 -23.75 14.82 7.67
N SER A 232 -23.57 14.47 6.39
CA SER A 232 -23.50 13.07 5.93
C SER A 232 -22.07 12.55 5.72
N LYS A 233 -21.05 13.29 6.18
CA LYS A 233 -19.67 12.79 6.26
C LYS A 233 -19.50 11.96 7.53
N ARG A 234 -19.11 10.69 7.36
CA ARG A 234 -18.84 9.73 8.42
C ARG A 234 -17.43 9.17 8.23
N GLN A 235 -16.78 8.82 9.32
CA GLN A 235 -15.46 8.20 9.30
C GLN A 235 -15.43 7.06 10.32
N PHE A 236 -14.80 5.95 9.96
CA PHE A 236 -14.47 4.90 10.92
C PHE A 236 -13.04 4.43 10.74
N LYS A 237 -12.48 3.84 11.80
CA LYS A 237 -11.10 3.36 11.84
C LYS A 237 -11.08 1.84 11.88
N VAL A 238 -10.35 1.22 10.96
CA VAL A 238 -10.04 -0.20 11.02
C VAL A 238 -8.89 -0.38 12.01
N SER A 239 -9.11 -1.19 13.03
CA SER A 239 -8.13 -1.43 14.10
C SER A 239 -7.55 -2.83 14.01
N TYR A 240 -6.26 -2.96 14.32
CA TYR A 240 -5.56 -4.23 14.43
C TYR A 240 -4.79 -4.27 15.75
N HIS A 241 -5.10 -5.24 16.59
CA HIS A 241 -4.47 -5.42 17.92
C HIS A 241 -3.66 -6.72 18.01
N GLY A 242 -3.18 -7.23 16.87
CA GLY A 242 -2.48 -8.51 16.82
C GLY A 242 -0.96 -8.38 17.00
N ARG A 243 -0.50 -7.94 18.16
CA ARG A 243 0.82 -8.24 18.72
C ARG A 243 0.78 -8.14 20.24
#